data_AF-A0A960Q0E4-F1
#
_entry.id   AF-A0A960Q0E4-F1
#
_cell.length_a   1.000
_cell.length_b   1.000
_cell.length_c   1.000
_cell.angle_alpha   90.00
_cell.angle_beta   90.00
_cell.angle_gamma   90.00
#
_symmetry.space_group_name_H-M   'P 1'
#
loop_
_entity.id
_entity.type
_entity.pdbx_description
1 polymer ?
#
loop_
_entity_poly.entity_id
_entity_poly.type
_entity_poly.pdbx_seq_one_letter_code
_entity_poly.pdbx_strand_id
1 'polypeptide(L)'
;MNLLRWSLLLAISASPVLSAEQTAPMAVPGMHVFQSADRDWSMEILDQSPAGLTVEFRLNRLEIQQDGSRHLLFVDGLNTLSTPSLPELPSWSGVFAVPPRAGLGLNVLESDSRVIAGVVPRAAEDWQSDYPGSGLPERRENAQVYGGGHFPARVSSYGEPALWHGVRVVPLDITPFDWNAANDELTVYTRLLVRLDFQGHDTRNTREIDRPLSRLARDIVRPDLQNPAQLDADLRLDPLEQSSLGRYLVVIIDAGIPYLQPWVDWKRQMGYEVTVVAQSELGGTPTFATIKQRVMQEYTDNGLDYLLLVGDYDLTPQLYNLPSNTVQSGQHAEGTWGGDIVSDHEYTLLEGTDYFPEILVGRLSVDSHQQLSTLVTKLVAYEKTPPISQTDNWYRDALMIYDVALAGSRRETKLAVRDLLFADGFAHIDTVHNDYYNNNLSPSIVTNFVNQGVSFVNYRGYGHRYQWVGPEFGVTQIMNDLNNFNAWPVVTSIVCGGGDFGSNQFDPC
;
A
#
# COMPACT_ATOMS: atom_id res chain seq x y z
N MET A 1 -12.47 -14.75 -1.06
CA MET A 1 -12.73 -13.29 -1.19
C MET A 1 -11.89 -12.44 -0.21
N ASN A 2 -10.79 -12.95 0.36
CA ASN A 2 -9.95 -12.22 1.34
C ASN A 2 -8.52 -11.89 0.84
N LEU A 3 -8.11 -12.33 -0.35
CA LEU A 3 -6.72 -12.14 -0.85
C LEU A 3 -6.44 -10.73 -1.42
N LEU A 4 -7.46 -9.92 -1.70
CA LEU A 4 -7.31 -8.54 -2.20
C LEU A 4 -7.11 -7.50 -1.08
N ARG A 5 -7.05 -7.92 0.20
CA ARG A 5 -7.07 -7.02 1.36
C ARG A 5 -5.73 -6.39 1.76
N TRP A 6 -4.59 -6.75 1.14
CA TRP A 6 -3.28 -6.41 1.73
C TRP A 6 -2.21 -5.85 0.79
N SER A 7 -2.56 -5.46 -0.44
CA SER A 7 -1.56 -4.97 -1.41
C SER A 7 -1.10 -3.52 -1.18
N LEU A 8 -1.70 -2.74 -0.26
CA LEU A 8 -1.39 -1.32 -0.06
C LEU A 8 -0.72 -0.95 1.29
N LEU A 9 -0.43 -1.91 2.17
CA LEU A 9 0.05 -1.64 3.54
C LEU A 9 1.55 -1.94 3.79
N LEU A 10 2.37 -1.95 2.74
CA LEU A 10 3.81 -2.22 2.85
C LEU A 10 4.66 -0.95 2.72
N ALA A 11 4.44 0.00 3.63
CA ALA A 11 5.41 1.01 4.00
C ALA A 11 5.05 1.65 5.35
N ILE A 12 4.93 0.89 6.46
CA ILE A 12 5.04 1.41 7.84
C ILE A 12 5.19 0.23 8.82
N SER A 13 6.10 0.40 9.78
CA SER A 13 6.40 -0.41 10.97
C SER A 13 7.20 -1.72 10.78
N ALA A 14 8.44 -1.67 11.28
CA ALA A 14 9.20 -2.82 11.75
C ALA A 14 9.92 -2.40 13.04
N SER A 15 9.61 -3.03 14.17
CA SER A 15 10.51 -3.16 15.32
C SER A 15 10.13 -4.40 16.15
N PRO A 16 11.11 -5.16 16.69
CA PRO A 16 10.88 -6.47 17.28
C PRO A 16 10.81 -6.43 18.82
N VAL A 17 10.15 -7.42 19.44
CA VAL A 17 10.69 -8.39 20.43
C VAL A 17 9.56 -9.22 21.07
N LEU A 18 9.77 -10.54 21.08
CA LEU A 18 8.93 -11.58 21.68
C LEU A 18 8.86 -11.53 23.22
N SER A 19 7.68 -11.81 23.78
CA SER A 19 7.56 -12.76 24.90
C SER A 19 6.21 -13.50 24.83
N ALA A 20 6.21 -14.77 25.27
CA ALA A 20 5.19 -15.77 24.97
C ALA A 20 4.06 -15.90 26.02
N GLU A 21 2.92 -16.47 25.55
CA GLU A 21 1.75 -17.03 26.26
C GLU A 21 0.82 -16.01 26.97
N GLN A 22 -0.52 -16.03 26.88
CA GLN A 22 -1.50 -17.10 26.67
C GLN A 22 -2.89 -16.50 26.28
N THR A 23 -3.61 -17.18 25.37
CA THR A 23 -5.08 -17.27 25.18
C THR A 23 -5.97 -16.01 25.08
N ALA A 24 -6.64 -15.91 23.91
CA ALA A 24 -7.76 -15.01 23.62
C ALA A 24 -9.04 -15.30 24.44
N PRO A 25 -9.97 -14.34 24.44
CA PRO A 25 -11.31 -14.68 23.92
C PRO A 25 -11.79 -13.71 22.82
N MET A 26 -12.59 -14.27 21.91
CA MET A 26 -13.36 -13.56 20.88
C MET A 26 -14.36 -12.55 21.47
N ALA A 27 -14.59 -11.43 20.78
CA ALA A 27 -15.85 -10.67 20.84
C ALA A 27 -16.13 -9.84 19.56
N VAL A 28 -17.41 -9.54 19.39
CA VAL A 28 -18.22 -9.12 18.22
C VAL A 28 -18.31 -7.56 18.10
N PRO A 29 -18.68 -6.95 16.95
CA PRO A 29 -18.37 -5.55 16.64
C PRO A 29 -19.32 -4.53 17.27
N GLY A 30 -18.78 -3.34 17.58
CA GLY A 30 -19.58 -2.18 18.02
C GLY A 30 -18.91 -1.21 18.98
N MET A 31 -17.65 -1.42 19.39
CA MET A 31 -16.92 -0.51 20.27
C MET A 31 -15.42 -0.74 20.10
N HIS A 32 -14.67 0.20 19.52
CA HIS A 32 -13.20 0.13 19.49
C HIS A 32 -12.65 0.88 20.70
N VAL A 33 -12.74 0.24 21.87
CA VAL A 33 -11.77 0.50 22.92
C VAL A 33 -10.62 -0.45 22.65
N PHE A 34 -9.45 0.09 22.29
CA PHE A 34 -8.21 -0.68 22.27
C PHE A 34 -7.78 -0.94 23.71
N GLN A 35 -8.46 -1.88 24.38
CA GLN A 35 -8.25 -2.19 25.78
C GLN A 35 -7.12 -3.23 25.93
N SER A 36 -5.90 -2.75 26.18
CA SER A 36 -4.96 -3.44 27.07
C SER A 36 -4.23 -2.38 27.88
N ALA A 37 -4.25 -2.52 29.21
CA ALA A 37 -3.69 -1.55 30.17
C ALA A 37 -2.16 -1.38 30.09
N ASP A 38 -1.47 -2.12 29.20
CA ASP A 38 -0.01 -2.20 29.12
C ASP A 38 0.59 -1.62 27.83
N ARG A 39 -0.16 -0.83 27.03
CA ARG A 39 0.44 -0.15 25.87
C ARG A 39 1.19 1.10 26.28
N ASP A 40 2.35 1.31 25.66
CA ASP A 40 3.19 2.49 25.83
C ASP A 40 2.45 3.80 25.46
N TRP A 41 1.41 3.71 24.65
CA TRP A 41 0.51 4.81 24.29
C TRP A 41 -0.90 4.31 23.97
N SER A 42 -1.87 5.23 23.94
CA SER A 42 -3.22 4.97 23.46
C SER A 42 -3.81 6.19 22.73
N MET A 43 -4.72 5.92 21.80
CA MET A 43 -5.47 6.95 21.09
C MET A 43 -6.96 6.56 21.09
N GLU A 44 -7.82 7.52 21.42
CA GLU A 44 -9.27 7.34 21.44
C GLU A 44 -9.99 8.53 20.82
N ILE A 45 -11.04 8.28 20.05
CA ILE A 45 -11.96 9.32 19.58
C ILE A 45 -13.02 9.54 20.68
N LEU A 46 -12.97 10.68 21.35
CA LEU A 46 -13.90 11.01 22.44
C LEU A 46 -15.25 11.55 21.95
N ASP A 47 -15.23 12.27 20.83
CA ASP A 47 -16.40 12.89 20.23
C ASP A 47 -16.28 12.92 18.70
N GLN A 48 -17.40 12.70 18.02
CA GLN A 48 -17.50 12.83 16.57
C GLN A 48 -18.89 13.35 16.20
N SER A 49 -18.91 14.41 15.40
CA SER A 49 -20.12 15.05 14.91
C SER A 49 -19.91 15.61 13.50
N PRO A 50 -20.97 16.08 12.81
CA PRO A 50 -20.81 16.78 11.54
C PRO A 50 -19.94 18.05 11.62
N ALA A 51 -19.70 18.59 12.82
CA ALA A 51 -18.89 19.79 13.04
C ALA A 51 -17.41 19.49 13.31
N GLY A 52 -17.02 18.23 13.51
CA GLY A 52 -15.64 17.86 13.82
C GLY A 52 -15.54 16.59 14.67
N LEU A 53 -14.31 16.22 14.98
CA LEU A 53 -13.96 15.11 15.88
C LEU A 53 -12.89 15.52 16.89
N THR A 54 -12.89 14.88 18.05
CA THR A 54 -11.91 15.09 19.11
C THR A 54 -11.22 13.78 19.44
N VAL A 55 -9.88 13.81 19.39
CA VAL A 55 -8.99 12.68 19.68
C VAL A 55 -8.26 12.97 20.97
N GLU A 56 -8.23 11.99 21.87
CA GLU A 56 -7.33 11.99 23.02
C GLU A 56 -6.16 11.03 22.75
N PHE A 57 -4.94 11.56 22.83
CA PHE A 57 -3.72 10.79 22.80
C PHE A 57 -3.10 10.75 24.19
N ARG A 58 -2.70 9.56 24.65
CA ARG A 58 -2.00 9.36 25.92
C ARG A 58 -0.67 8.65 25.68
N LEU A 59 0.37 9.15 26.33
CA LEU A 59 1.68 8.52 26.37
C LEU A 59 1.95 8.01 27.78
N ASN A 60 2.10 6.69 27.91
CA ASN A 60 2.28 6.01 29.19
C ASN A 60 3.76 5.67 29.45
N ARG A 61 4.51 5.33 28.39
CA ARG A 61 5.93 4.96 28.49
C ARG A 61 6.76 5.61 27.39
N LEU A 62 7.97 6.00 27.76
CA LEU A 62 9.01 6.49 26.86
C LEU A 62 10.31 5.84 27.29
N GLU A 63 11.02 5.25 26.34
CA GLU A 63 12.39 4.79 26.51
C GLU A 63 13.34 5.80 25.90
N ILE A 64 14.41 6.14 26.63
CA ILE A 64 15.47 7.02 26.14
C ILE A 64 16.76 6.23 26.22
N GLN A 65 17.35 5.96 25.07
CA GLN A 65 18.60 5.23 24.95
C GLN A 65 19.72 6.18 24.53
N GLN A 66 20.89 6.04 25.15
CA GLN A 66 22.05 6.84 24.78
C GLN A 66 22.62 6.35 23.44
N ASP A 67 22.84 7.28 22.53
CA ASP A 67 23.44 7.06 21.20
C ASP A 67 24.61 8.05 21.03
N GLY A 68 25.78 7.67 21.57
CA GLY A 68 26.93 8.57 21.67
C GLY A 68 26.64 9.81 22.53
N SER A 69 26.74 11.00 21.93
CA SER A 69 26.37 12.29 22.56
C SER A 69 24.92 12.71 22.31
N ARG A 70 24.09 11.79 21.79
CA ARG A 70 22.69 11.98 21.46
C ARG A 70 21.84 10.91 22.12
N HIS A 71 20.54 11.00 21.92
CA HIS A 71 19.54 10.11 22.49
C HIS A 71 18.60 9.60 21.40
N LEU A 72 18.38 8.29 21.38
CA LEU A 72 17.28 7.67 20.67
C LEU A 72 16.06 7.64 21.61
N LEU A 73 14.98 8.28 21.19
CA LEU A 73 13.69 8.20 21.85
C LEU A 73 12.90 7.07 21.22
N PHE A 74 12.36 6.17 22.03
CA PHE A 74 11.62 5.02 21.58
C PHE A 74 10.32 4.86 22.38
N VAL A 75 9.24 4.59 21.65
CA VAL A 75 7.91 4.29 22.20
C VAL A 75 7.37 3.15 21.37
N ASP A 76 7.06 2.01 21.99
CA ASP A 76 6.62 0.84 21.24
C ASP A 76 5.32 1.12 20.46
N GLY A 77 5.27 0.70 19.21
CA GLY A 77 4.15 0.90 18.30
C GLY A 77 3.98 2.33 17.74
N LEU A 78 4.86 3.28 18.07
CA LEU A 78 4.94 4.57 17.35
C LEU A 78 5.94 4.51 16.19
N ASN A 79 5.67 5.32 15.17
CA ASN A 79 6.62 5.56 14.08
C ASN A 79 7.51 6.75 14.44
N THR A 80 8.38 7.16 13.52
CA THR A 80 9.10 8.44 13.61
C THR A 80 8.88 9.22 12.33
N LEU A 81 8.42 10.47 12.44
CA LEU A 81 8.40 11.38 11.29
C LEU A 81 9.84 11.80 10.97
N SER A 82 10.45 11.12 10.01
CA SER A 82 11.86 11.27 9.65
C SER A 82 12.03 12.23 8.48
N THR A 83 12.10 13.54 8.75
CA THR A 83 12.70 14.48 7.80
C THR A 83 14.21 14.49 8.04
N PRO A 84 15.04 14.14 7.04
CA PRO A 84 16.48 14.10 7.21
C PRO A 84 17.01 15.38 7.88
N SER A 85 17.96 15.18 8.79
CA SER A 85 18.60 16.24 9.58
C SER A 85 17.77 16.91 10.68
N LEU A 86 16.47 16.63 10.80
CA LEU A 86 15.66 17.08 11.93
C LEU A 86 15.75 16.09 13.11
N PRO A 87 15.44 16.51 14.35
CA PRO A 87 15.36 15.60 15.49
C PRO A 87 14.43 14.41 15.24
N GLU A 88 14.94 13.21 15.50
CA GLU A 88 14.19 11.96 15.39
C GLU A 88 13.30 11.80 16.62
N LEU A 89 12.02 12.16 16.49
CA LEU A 89 11.02 12.09 17.56
C LEU A 89 9.92 11.07 17.21
N PRO A 90 9.53 10.18 18.14
CA PRO A 90 8.42 9.27 17.90
C PRO A 90 7.11 10.01 17.69
N SER A 91 6.32 9.54 16.74
CA SER A 91 5.07 10.14 16.29
C SER A 91 4.05 9.07 15.99
N TRP A 92 2.79 9.39 16.25
CA TRP A 92 1.64 8.64 15.80
C TRP A 92 1.07 9.30 14.53
N SER A 93 0.67 8.49 13.55
CA SER A 93 -0.01 8.95 12.33
C SER A 93 -1.21 8.05 12.04
N GLY A 94 -2.33 8.65 11.65
CA GLY A 94 -3.53 7.90 11.26
C GLY A 94 -4.38 8.66 10.25
N VAL A 95 -5.08 7.92 9.39
CA VAL A 95 -5.92 8.49 8.34
C VAL A 95 -7.36 8.67 8.84
N PHE A 96 -7.95 9.84 8.63
CA PHE A 96 -9.33 10.17 8.98
C PHE A 96 -10.13 10.52 7.74
N ALA A 97 -11.36 10.02 7.67
CA ALA A 97 -12.35 10.52 6.72
C ALA A 97 -12.88 11.86 7.22
N VAL A 98 -13.05 12.80 6.29
CA VAL A 98 -13.57 14.14 6.54
C VAL A 98 -14.72 14.45 5.60
N PRO A 99 -15.59 15.42 5.92
CA PRO A 99 -16.70 15.73 5.04
C PRO A 99 -16.23 16.13 3.64
N PRO A 100 -16.98 15.76 2.58
CA PRO A 100 -16.58 15.89 1.17
C PRO A 100 -16.04 17.26 0.73
N ARG A 101 -16.48 18.34 1.38
CA ARG A 101 -16.16 19.73 0.99
C ARG A 101 -15.80 20.65 2.15
N ALA A 102 -15.81 20.15 3.39
CA ALA A 102 -15.61 21.01 4.56
C ALA A 102 -14.16 21.52 4.65
N GLY A 103 -14.01 22.77 5.06
CA GLY A 103 -12.73 23.29 5.55
C GLY A 103 -12.32 22.59 6.84
N LEU A 104 -11.02 22.47 7.05
CA LEU A 104 -10.43 21.76 8.17
C LEU A 104 -9.65 22.71 9.07
N GLY A 105 -9.79 22.57 10.38
CA GLY A 105 -9.00 23.28 11.37
C GLY A 105 -8.56 22.34 12.48
N LEU A 106 -7.28 22.40 12.87
CA LEU A 106 -6.72 21.53 13.90
C LEU A 106 -6.27 22.34 15.11
N ASN A 107 -6.75 21.97 16.29
CA ASN A 107 -6.50 22.68 17.54
C ASN A 107 -6.14 21.70 18.66
N VAL A 108 -5.12 22.02 19.45
CA VAL A 108 -4.88 21.37 20.74
C VAL A 108 -5.75 22.08 21.78
N LEU A 109 -6.69 21.36 22.39
CA LEU A 109 -7.62 21.89 23.38
C LEU A 109 -7.02 21.86 24.78
N GLU A 110 -6.39 20.74 25.13
CA GLU A 110 -5.80 20.50 26.45
C GLU A 110 -4.54 19.66 26.30
N SER A 111 -3.62 19.81 27.24
CA SER A 111 -2.39 19.03 27.28
C SER A 111 -1.85 18.88 28.70
N ASP A 112 -1.41 17.68 29.06
CA ASP A 112 -0.61 17.44 30.26
C ASP A 112 0.81 17.06 29.83
N SER A 113 1.82 17.61 30.50
CA SER A 113 3.22 17.37 30.13
C SER A 113 4.16 17.32 31.33
N ARG A 114 5.36 16.79 31.06
CA ARG A 114 6.51 16.84 31.97
C ARG A 114 7.77 17.19 31.18
N VAL A 115 8.74 17.82 31.83
CA VAL A 115 10.01 18.20 31.19
C VAL A 115 11.12 17.26 31.66
N ILE A 116 11.98 16.84 30.72
CA ILE A 116 13.19 16.06 30.98
C ILE A 116 14.38 16.87 30.48
N ALA A 117 15.29 17.23 31.38
CA ALA A 117 16.49 17.98 31.04
C ALA A 117 17.64 17.07 30.59
N GLY A 118 18.57 17.63 29.80
CA GLY A 118 19.76 16.94 29.30
C GLY A 118 19.50 15.95 28.18
N VAL A 119 18.32 16.02 27.54
CA VAL A 119 17.98 15.15 26.41
C VAL A 119 18.28 15.91 25.12
N VAL A 120 19.10 15.30 24.29
CA VAL A 120 19.42 15.76 22.94
C VAL A 120 19.06 14.64 21.97
N PRO A 121 17.91 14.69 21.29
CA PRO A 121 17.52 13.69 20.31
C PRO A 121 18.57 13.61 19.20
N ARG A 122 18.80 12.41 18.66
CA ARG A 122 19.62 12.25 17.46
C ARG A 122 18.89 12.79 16.23
N ALA A 123 19.64 13.13 15.18
CA ALA A 123 19.04 13.51 13.90
C ALA A 123 18.55 12.27 13.13
N ALA A 124 17.43 12.43 12.42
CA ALA A 124 16.95 11.44 11.47
C ALA A 124 18.00 11.22 10.36
N GLU A 125 18.17 9.96 9.96
CA GLU A 125 19.11 9.54 8.93
C GLU A 125 18.80 10.16 7.56
N ASP A 126 19.85 10.41 6.77
CA ASP A 126 19.70 10.71 5.35
C ASP A 126 19.60 9.42 4.54
N TRP A 127 18.43 9.22 3.91
CA TRP A 127 18.12 8.07 3.06
C TRP A 127 18.97 8.00 1.78
N GLN A 128 19.76 9.03 1.44
CA GLN A 128 20.67 9.02 0.28
C GLN A 128 21.82 8.00 0.38
N SER A 129 21.93 7.29 1.50
CA SER A 129 23.06 6.43 1.86
C SER A 129 22.82 4.93 1.70
N ASP A 130 21.66 4.52 1.20
CA ASP A 130 21.34 3.10 0.96
C ASP A 130 21.97 2.52 -0.34
N TYR A 131 22.93 3.22 -0.95
CA TYR A 131 23.64 2.73 -2.13
C TYR A 131 24.72 1.70 -1.79
N PRO A 132 24.88 0.64 -2.61
CA PRO A 132 26.04 -0.23 -2.51
C PRO A 132 27.33 0.58 -2.71
N GLY A 133 28.09 0.77 -1.61
CA GLY A 133 29.35 1.52 -1.62
C GLY A 133 29.28 2.94 -1.07
N SER A 134 28.10 3.49 -0.77
CA SER A 134 28.00 4.58 0.19
C SER A 134 28.30 4.02 1.59
N GLY A 135 28.99 4.79 2.43
CA GLY A 135 29.18 4.42 3.83
C GLY A 135 27.84 4.29 4.57
N LEU A 136 27.90 4.01 5.88
CA LEU A 136 26.70 4.01 6.71
C LEU A 136 25.96 5.36 6.59
N PRO A 137 24.62 5.35 6.74
CA PRO A 137 23.81 6.57 6.73
C PRO A 137 24.35 7.66 7.65
N GLU A 138 24.61 8.83 7.06
CA GLU A 138 25.07 9.99 7.82
C GLU A 138 23.88 10.68 8.49
N ARG A 139 24.01 10.97 9.78
CA ARG A 139 23.08 11.83 10.53
C ARG A 139 23.65 13.23 10.58
N ARG A 140 23.25 14.08 9.63
CA ARG A 140 23.63 15.49 9.62
C ARG A 140 22.65 16.29 10.47
N GLU A 141 23.13 17.18 11.32
CA GLU A 141 22.22 17.99 12.15
C GLU A 141 21.84 19.28 11.43
N ASN A 142 20.55 19.61 11.44
CA ASN A 142 20.11 20.92 10.98
C ASN A 142 20.62 22.01 11.94
N ALA A 143 21.56 22.83 11.46
CA ALA A 143 22.24 23.84 12.29
C ALA A 143 21.28 24.86 12.94
N GLN A 144 20.13 25.16 12.33
CA GLN A 144 19.15 26.09 12.90
C GLN A 144 18.38 25.44 14.05
N VAL A 145 17.95 24.19 13.88
CA VAL A 145 17.17 23.48 14.92
C VAL A 145 18.05 23.11 16.10
N TYR A 146 19.22 22.52 15.85
CA TYR A 146 20.16 22.12 16.89
C TYR A 146 20.94 23.30 17.50
N GLY A 147 20.98 24.45 16.83
CA GLY A 147 21.67 25.65 17.31
C GLY A 147 20.86 26.53 18.27
N GLY A 148 19.78 26.01 18.89
CA GLY A 148 18.93 26.73 19.84
C GLY A 148 17.47 26.90 19.41
N GLY A 149 17.00 26.11 18.44
CA GLY A 149 15.60 26.10 18.01
C GLY A 149 14.69 25.20 18.86
N HIS A 150 13.41 25.16 18.46
CA HIS A 150 12.40 24.22 18.98
C HIS A 150 11.95 23.26 17.88
N PHE A 151 11.67 22.01 18.24
CA PHE A 151 11.14 21.03 17.30
C PHE A 151 10.22 20.00 17.98
N PRO A 152 9.07 19.65 17.35
CA PRO A 152 8.52 20.23 16.12
C PRO A 152 7.89 21.60 16.37
N ALA A 153 7.58 22.35 15.31
CA ALA A 153 6.89 23.63 15.43
C ALA A 153 5.45 23.48 15.98
N ARG A 154 4.84 22.31 15.80
CA ARG A 154 3.52 21.93 16.33
C ARG A 154 3.55 20.45 16.71
N VAL A 155 2.97 20.13 17.86
CA VAL A 155 2.85 18.73 18.36
C VAL A 155 1.74 17.94 17.66
N SER A 156 0.88 18.62 16.90
CA SER A 156 -0.15 18.01 16.07
C SER A 156 -0.28 18.74 14.74
N SER A 157 -0.36 17.99 13.64
CA SER A 157 -0.55 18.51 12.28
C SER A 157 -1.42 17.55 11.48
N TYR A 158 -1.98 18.02 10.36
CA TYR A 158 -2.61 17.14 9.38
C TYR A 158 -2.01 17.42 7.99
N GLY A 159 -1.97 16.40 7.15
CA GLY A 159 -1.44 16.50 5.79
C GLY A 159 -2.43 17.09 4.78
N GLU A 160 -2.05 17.10 3.50
CA GLU A 160 -2.97 17.53 2.45
C GLU A 160 -4.16 16.58 2.31
N PRO A 161 -5.40 17.09 2.17
CA PRO A 161 -6.56 16.27 1.85
C PRO A 161 -6.38 15.52 0.54
N ALA A 162 -6.87 14.29 0.48
CA ALA A 162 -6.87 13.45 -0.71
C ALA A 162 -8.25 12.78 -0.93
N LEU A 163 -8.52 12.35 -2.16
CA LEU A 163 -9.67 11.53 -2.51
C LEU A 163 -9.21 10.10 -2.73
N TRP A 164 -9.70 9.17 -1.91
CA TRP A 164 -9.36 7.75 -2.03
C TRP A 164 -10.63 6.95 -2.26
N HIS A 165 -10.80 6.38 -3.46
CA HIS A 165 -12.06 5.73 -3.88
C HIS A 165 -13.31 6.59 -3.62
N GLY A 166 -13.17 7.91 -3.84
CA GLY A 166 -14.22 8.90 -3.60
C GLY A 166 -14.41 9.33 -2.14
N VAL A 167 -13.66 8.77 -1.18
CA VAL A 167 -13.66 9.21 0.22
C VAL A 167 -12.64 10.32 0.40
N ARG A 168 -13.06 11.47 0.93
CA ARG A 168 -12.13 12.54 1.28
C ARG A 168 -11.44 12.22 2.60
N VAL A 169 -10.12 12.08 2.57
CA VAL A 169 -9.30 11.66 3.71
C VAL A 169 -8.19 12.65 4.01
N VAL A 170 -7.76 12.70 5.27
CA VAL A 170 -6.55 13.41 5.73
C VAL A 170 -5.74 12.55 6.69
N PRO A 171 -4.40 12.53 6.59
CA PRO A 171 -3.57 12.00 7.65
C PRO A 171 -3.48 13.03 8.79
N LEU A 172 -3.65 12.58 10.03
CA LEU A 172 -3.39 13.33 11.25
C LEU A 172 -2.13 12.77 11.91
N ASP A 173 -1.21 13.66 12.26
CA ASP A 173 0.03 13.36 12.94
C ASP A 173 0.02 13.95 14.35
N ILE A 174 0.45 13.16 15.33
CA ILE A 174 0.65 13.58 16.72
C ILE A 174 2.08 13.21 17.12
N THR A 175 2.89 14.22 17.39
CA THR A 175 4.24 14.08 17.95
C THR A 175 4.19 14.59 19.40
N PRO A 176 4.10 13.70 20.40
CA PRO A 176 3.88 14.07 21.80
C PRO A 176 5.15 14.59 22.49
N PHE A 177 5.99 15.31 21.75
CA PHE A 177 7.30 15.80 22.17
C PHE A 177 7.51 17.22 21.64
N ASP A 178 8.16 18.07 22.43
CA ASP A 178 8.71 19.36 22.01
C ASP A 178 10.11 19.48 22.63
N TRP A 179 11.12 19.48 21.78
CA TRP A 179 12.52 19.57 22.16
C TRP A 179 13.05 20.99 21.96
N ASN A 180 13.60 21.56 23.03
CA ASN A 180 14.26 22.85 23.05
C ASN A 180 15.78 22.67 23.07
N ALA A 181 16.44 23.03 21.96
CA ALA A 181 17.89 22.91 21.83
C ALA A 181 18.67 23.98 22.62
N ALA A 182 18.04 25.05 23.08
CA ALA A 182 18.74 26.12 23.81
C ALA A 182 19.15 25.70 25.23
N ASN A 183 18.46 24.72 25.80
CA ASN A 183 18.67 24.24 27.17
C ASN A 183 18.64 22.70 27.30
N ASP A 184 18.62 21.98 26.18
CA ASP A 184 18.54 20.51 26.10
C ASP A 184 17.35 19.94 26.89
N GLU A 185 16.20 20.61 26.85
CA GLU A 185 14.97 20.18 27.51
C GLU A 185 14.00 19.53 26.52
N LEU A 186 13.55 18.32 26.85
CA LEU A 186 12.46 17.62 26.16
C LEU A 186 11.17 17.74 26.97
N THR A 187 10.20 18.46 26.44
CA THR A 187 8.82 18.43 26.93
C THR A 187 8.13 17.19 26.37
N VAL A 188 7.66 16.33 27.27
CA VAL A 188 6.94 15.09 26.95
C VAL A 188 5.47 15.30 27.30
N TYR A 189 4.60 15.29 26.29
CA TYR A 189 3.16 15.41 26.48
C TYR A 189 2.56 14.04 26.82
N THR A 190 2.22 13.84 28.09
CA THR A 190 1.60 12.61 28.59
C THR A 190 0.13 12.48 28.20
N ARG A 191 -0.52 13.61 27.91
CA ARG A 191 -1.88 13.68 27.38
C ARG A 191 -2.00 14.84 26.40
N LEU A 192 -2.61 14.61 25.25
CA LEU A 192 -3.01 15.63 24.28
C LEU A 192 -4.47 15.42 23.91
N LEU A 193 -5.28 16.48 24.04
CA LEU A 193 -6.63 16.52 23.52
C LEU A 193 -6.65 17.37 22.25
N VAL A 194 -6.82 16.73 21.11
CA VAL A 194 -6.70 17.35 19.78
C VAL A 194 -8.06 17.33 19.09
N ARG A 195 -8.49 18.48 18.57
CA ARG A 195 -9.77 18.62 17.85
C ARG A 195 -9.54 18.99 16.40
N LEU A 196 -10.15 18.22 15.51
CA LEU A 196 -10.25 18.50 14.08
C LEU A 196 -11.65 19.02 13.78
N ASP A 197 -11.77 20.31 13.52
CA ASP A 197 -13.00 21.02 13.19
C ASP A 197 -13.32 20.93 11.69
N PHE A 198 -14.60 20.74 11.38
CA PHE A 198 -15.16 20.76 10.02
C PHE A 198 -16.02 22.00 9.83
N GLN A 199 -15.50 23.01 9.13
CA GLN A 199 -16.16 24.30 8.99
C GLN A 199 -15.90 24.95 7.65
N GLY A 200 -16.88 25.70 7.15
CA GLY A 200 -16.76 26.40 5.88
C GLY A 200 -16.58 25.43 4.70
N HIS A 201 -15.84 25.87 3.68
CA HIS A 201 -15.64 25.16 2.43
C HIS A 201 -14.16 25.15 2.09
N ASP A 202 -13.59 23.96 1.86
CA ASP A 202 -12.24 23.81 1.31
C ASP A 202 -12.31 23.74 -0.21
N THR A 203 -11.22 24.00 -0.91
CA THR A 203 -11.12 23.82 -2.38
C THR A 203 -10.11 22.75 -2.75
N ARG A 204 -9.36 22.21 -1.78
CA ARG A 204 -8.34 21.18 -2.00
C ARG A 204 -8.99 19.80 -1.95
N ASN A 205 -8.89 19.05 -3.05
CA ASN A 205 -9.39 17.67 -3.18
C ASN A 205 -10.78 17.48 -2.57
N THR A 206 -11.70 18.36 -2.96
CA THR A 206 -13.12 18.21 -2.62
C THR A 206 -13.77 17.23 -3.55
N ARG A 207 -14.70 16.44 -3.01
CA ARG A 207 -15.48 15.50 -3.81
C ARG A 207 -16.66 16.24 -4.46
N GLU A 208 -16.61 16.33 -5.79
CA GLU A 208 -17.62 17.02 -6.58
C GLU A 208 -18.73 16.09 -7.05
N ILE A 209 -18.42 14.82 -7.32
CA ILE A 209 -19.39 13.84 -7.78
C ILE A 209 -20.30 13.41 -6.63
N ASP A 210 -21.57 13.83 -6.69
CA ASP A 210 -22.58 13.48 -5.70
C ASP A 210 -23.27 12.17 -6.07
N ARG A 211 -22.60 11.07 -5.77
CA ARG A 211 -23.14 9.71 -5.91
C ARG A 211 -22.80 8.83 -4.70
N PRO A 212 -23.45 7.67 -4.52
CA PRO A 212 -23.03 6.69 -3.53
C PRO A 212 -21.57 6.28 -3.73
N LEU A 213 -20.86 6.05 -2.62
CA LEU A 213 -19.50 5.52 -2.66
C LEU A 213 -19.52 4.06 -3.09
N SER A 214 -18.51 3.68 -3.86
CA SER A 214 -18.40 2.33 -4.37
C SER A 214 -18.02 1.33 -3.27
N ARG A 215 -18.17 0.04 -3.56
CA ARG A 215 -17.75 -1.04 -2.66
C ARG A 215 -16.26 -0.93 -2.27
N LEU A 216 -15.41 -0.36 -3.11
CA LEU A 216 -13.99 -0.18 -2.83
C LEU A 216 -13.75 0.77 -1.65
N ALA A 217 -14.58 1.80 -1.46
CA ALA A 217 -14.51 2.65 -0.27
C ALA A 217 -14.70 1.82 1.01
N ARG A 218 -15.61 0.84 0.99
CA ARG A 218 -15.84 -0.05 2.13
C ARG A 218 -14.72 -1.09 2.31
N ASP A 219 -14.24 -1.68 1.22
CA ASP A 219 -13.35 -2.84 1.28
C ASP A 219 -11.86 -2.44 1.38
N ILE A 220 -11.49 -1.24 0.91
CA ILE A 220 -10.11 -0.73 0.87
C ILE A 220 -9.93 0.45 1.83
N VAL A 221 -10.78 1.47 1.76
CA VAL A 221 -10.54 2.71 2.54
C VAL A 221 -10.96 2.56 3.99
N ARG A 222 -12.18 2.06 4.22
CA ARG A 222 -12.79 1.95 5.56
C ARG A 222 -11.89 1.25 6.61
N PRO A 223 -11.20 0.13 6.31
CA PRO A 223 -10.35 -0.54 7.29
C PRO A 223 -9.17 0.30 7.78
N ASP A 224 -8.71 1.25 6.96
CA ASP A 224 -7.55 2.10 7.26
C ASP A 224 -7.94 3.41 7.99
N LEU A 225 -9.23 3.72 8.05
CA LEU A 225 -9.72 4.90 8.74
C LEU A 225 -9.72 4.71 10.26
N GLN A 226 -9.27 5.75 10.97
CA GLN A 226 -9.39 5.82 12.43
C GLN A 226 -10.84 6.11 12.88
N ASN A 227 -11.64 6.74 12.01
CA ASN A 227 -13.05 7.11 12.25
C ASN A 227 -14.01 6.49 11.22
N PRO A 228 -14.06 5.15 11.07
CA PRO A 228 -14.84 4.50 10.00
C PRO A 228 -16.35 4.76 10.10
N ALA A 229 -16.85 5.12 11.29
CA ALA A 229 -18.24 5.54 11.47
C ALA A 229 -18.61 6.80 10.68
N GLN A 230 -17.64 7.69 10.38
CA GLN A 230 -17.85 8.84 9.49
C GLN A 230 -18.28 8.38 8.11
N LEU A 231 -17.59 7.35 7.61
CA LEU A 231 -17.83 6.76 6.32
C LEU A 231 -19.13 5.93 6.33
N ASP A 232 -19.44 5.22 7.41
CA ASP A 232 -20.67 4.40 7.51
C ASP A 232 -21.97 5.22 7.37
N ALA A 233 -21.95 6.49 7.78
CA ALA A 233 -23.09 7.40 7.60
C ALA A 233 -23.31 7.77 6.11
N ASP A 234 -22.22 7.91 5.35
CA ASP A 234 -22.21 8.25 3.92
C ASP A 234 -22.31 7.00 3.02
N LEU A 235 -21.88 5.84 3.52
CA LEU A 235 -22.05 4.49 2.93
C LEU A 235 -23.50 3.99 3.09
N ARG A 236 -24.52 4.85 3.00
CA ARG A 236 -25.87 4.38 2.66
C ARG A 236 -25.85 3.88 1.21
N LEU A 237 -25.17 2.75 1.02
CA LEU A 237 -25.01 2.00 -0.20
C LEU A 237 -26.41 1.80 -0.77
N ASP A 238 -26.60 2.22 -2.01
CA ASP A 238 -27.80 1.92 -2.76
C ASP A 238 -28.12 0.42 -2.59
N PRO A 239 -29.35 0.02 -2.24
CA PRO A 239 -29.75 -1.38 -2.26
C PRO A 239 -29.35 -2.13 -3.55
N LEU A 240 -29.19 -1.44 -4.69
CA LEU A 240 -28.67 -1.98 -5.95
C LEU A 240 -27.14 -2.21 -5.92
N GLU A 241 -26.35 -1.33 -5.30
CA GLU A 241 -24.92 -1.51 -5.02
C GLU A 241 -24.66 -2.68 -4.05
N GLN A 242 -25.62 -2.99 -3.17
CA GLN A 242 -25.54 -4.19 -2.32
C GLN A 242 -25.56 -5.48 -3.15
N SER A 243 -26.21 -5.47 -4.33
CA SER A 243 -26.38 -6.64 -5.20
C SER A 243 -25.28 -6.82 -6.25
N SER A 244 -24.60 -5.74 -6.66
CA SER A 244 -23.48 -5.79 -7.60
C SER A 244 -22.15 -6.01 -6.85
N LEU A 245 -21.28 -6.86 -7.39
CA LEU A 245 -19.90 -6.99 -6.89
C LEU A 245 -18.99 -5.85 -7.36
N GLY A 246 -19.52 -4.95 -8.19
CA GLY A 246 -18.85 -3.78 -8.74
C GLY A 246 -18.87 -3.80 -10.27
N ARG A 247 -18.37 -2.72 -10.87
CA ARG A 247 -18.41 -2.51 -12.32
C ARG A 247 -17.02 -2.54 -12.95
N TYR A 248 -16.89 -3.33 -14.01
CA TYR A 248 -15.71 -3.41 -14.86
C TYR A 248 -15.92 -2.63 -16.15
N LEU A 249 -14.96 -1.77 -16.47
CA LEU A 249 -14.68 -1.32 -17.82
C LEU A 249 -13.49 -2.12 -18.35
N VAL A 250 -13.71 -2.88 -19.40
CA VAL A 250 -12.66 -3.62 -20.09
C VAL A 250 -12.31 -2.90 -21.39
N VAL A 251 -11.04 -2.58 -21.58
CA VAL A 251 -10.52 -2.06 -22.85
C VAL A 251 -9.64 -3.13 -23.48
N ILE A 252 -9.99 -3.54 -24.71
CA ILE A 252 -9.37 -4.66 -25.39
C ILE A 252 -9.25 -4.39 -26.89
N ILE A 253 -8.23 -4.98 -27.52
CA ILE A 253 -8.14 -5.01 -28.98
C ILE A 253 -9.25 -5.89 -29.60
N ASP A 254 -9.82 -5.51 -30.74
CA ASP A 254 -10.98 -6.20 -31.35
C ASP A 254 -10.77 -7.73 -31.49
N ALA A 255 -9.56 -8.15 -31.91
CA ALA A 255 -9.25 -9.54 -32.16
C ALA A 255 -9.22 -10.41 -30.88
N GLY A 256 -9.02 -9.81 -29.71
CA GLY A 256 -8.97 -10.50 -28.42
C GLY A 256 -10.34 -10.82 -27.82
N ILE A 257 -11.41 -10.13 -28.26
CA ILE A 257 -12.76 -10.23 -27.66
C ILE A 257 -13.26 -11.68 -27.56
N PRO A 258 -13.20 -12.52 -28.61
CA PRO A 258 -13.69 -13.89 -28.53
C PRO A 258 -12.96 -14.75 -27.49
N TYR A 259 -11.68 -14.44 -27.22
CA TYR A 259 -10.84 -15.20 -26.30
C TYR A 259 -10.99 -14.72 -24.85
N LEU A 260 -11.41 -13.47 -24.64
CA LEU A 260 -11.77 -12.94 -23.33
C LEU A 260 -13.18 -13.38 -22.88
N GLN A 261 -14.07 -13.72 -23.80
CA GLN A 261 -15.48 -14.01 -23.52
C GLN A 261 -15.74 -14.94 -22.32
N PRO A 262 -14.99 -16.06 -22.12
CA PRO A 262 -15.20 -16.93 -20.96
C PRO A 262 -15.00 -16.21 -19.61
N TRP A 263 -14.05 -15.27 -19.53
CA TRP A 263 -13.84 -14.44 -18.34
C TRP A 263 -14.98 -13.45 -18.14
N VAL A 264 -15.45 -12.80 -19.21
CA VAL A 264 -16.59 -11.86 -19.15
C VAL A 264 -17.85 -12.57 -18.65
N ASP A 265 -18.16 -13.74 -19.20
CA ASP A 265 -19.31 -14.55 -18.80
C ASP A 265 -19.21 -14.99 -17.35
N TRP A 266 -18.00 -15.38 -16.91
CA TRP A 266 -17.76 -15.75 -15.51
C TRP A 266 -17.93 -14.56 -14.55
N LYS A 267 -17.35 -13.39 -14.85
CA LYS A 267 -17.52 -12.19 -14.02
C LYS A 267 -18.99 -11.77 -13.92
N ARG A 268 -19.72 -11.79 -15.03
CA ARG A 268 -21.17 -11.55 -15.02
C ARG A 268 -21.92 -12.61 -14.20
N GLN A 269 -21.54 -13.88 -14.29
CA GLN A 269 -22.11 -14.96 -13.47
C GLN A 269 -21.87 -14.75 -11.97
N MET A 270 -20.72 -14.18 -11.58
CA MET A 270 -20.44 -13.82 -10.18
C MET A 270 -21.24 -12.62 -9.68
N GLY A 271 -21.82 -11.82 -10.58
CA GLY A 271 -22.59 -10.60 -10.23
C GLY A 271 -21.84 -9.30 -10.45
N TYR A 272 -20.77 -9.28 -11.26
CA TYR A 272 -20.16 -8.04 -11.74
C TYR A 272 -20.91 -7.52 -12.97
N GLU A 273 -21.03 -6.19 -13.07
CA GLU A 273 -21.38 -5.54 -14.33
C GLU A 273 -20.10 -5.40 -15.17
N VAL A 274 -20.13 -5.82 -16.44
CA VAL A 274 -18.94 -5.82 -17.30
C VAL A 274 -19.26 -5.16 -18.63
N THR A 275 -18.67 -4.00 -18.86
CA THR A 275 -18.68 -3.27 -20.13
C THR A 275 -17.38 -3.55 -20.87
N VAL A 276 -17.46 -4.12 -22.08
CA VAL A 276 -16.29 -4.37 -22.94
C VAL A 276 -16.27 -3.33 -24.04
N VAL A 277 -15.13 -2.67 -24.23
CA VAL A 277 -14.90 -1.63 -25.24
C VAL A 277 -13.75 -2.07 -26.12
N ALA A 278 -14.04 -2.20 -27.42
CA ALA A 278 -13.06 -2.53 -28.43
C ALA A 278 -12.18 -1.31 -28.77
N GLN A 279 -10.94 -1.52 -29.20
CA GLN A 279 -10.08 -0.44 -29.70
C GLN A 279 -10.72 0.34 -30.86
N SER A 280 -11.54 -0.33 -31.69
CA SER A 280 -12.25 0.30 -32.80
C SER A 280 -13.27 1.34 -32.35
N GLU A 281 -13.87 1.16 -31.17
CA GLU A 281 -14.80 2.12 -30.56
C GLU A 281 -14.08 3.37 -30.02
N LEU A 282 -12.76 3.29 -29.82
CA LEU A 282 -11.91 4.39 -29.36
C LEU A 282 -11.23 5.15 -30.52
N GLY A 283 -11.65 4.92 -31.76
CA GLY A 283 -11.06 5.56 -32.94
C GLY A 283 -10.01 4.73 -33.66
N GLY A 284 -9.95 3.41 -33.44
CA GLY A 284 -9.12 2.46 -34.18
C GLY A 284 -7.72 2.29 -33.60
N THR A 285 -6.97 3.39 -33.45
CA THR A 285 -5.67 3.39 -32.76
C THR A 285 -5.82 4.16 -31.45
N PRO A 286 -6.11 3.47 -30.33
CA PRO A 286 -6.28 4.13 -29.05
C PRO A 286 -4.97 4.78 -28.61
N THR A 287 -5.10 5.93 -27.97
CA THR A 287 -4.04 6.64 -27.23
C THR A 287 -4.36 6.61 -25.74
N PHE A 288 -3.37 6.90 -24.89
CA PHE A 288 -3.59 7.09 -23.45
C PHE A 288 -4.75 8.06 -23.19
N ALA A 289 -4.76 9.22 -23.87
CA ALA A 289 -5.79 10.25 -23.71
C ALA A 289 -7.19 9.73 -24.06
N THR A 290 -7.35 8.97 -25.15
CA THR A 290 -8.67 8.43 -25.54
C THR A 290 -9.17 7.36 -24.57
N ILE A 291 -8.28 6.50 -24.05
CA ILE A 291 -8.64 5.51 -23.03
C ILE A 291 -9.01 6.23 -21.74
N LYS A 292 -8.17 7.17 -21.29
CA LYS A 292 -8.40 7.97 -20.07
C LYS A 292 -9.71 8.74 -20.13
N GLN A 293 -10.04 9.34 -21.27
CA GLN A 293 -11.31 10.02 -21.49
C GLN A 293 -12.50 9.05 -21.38
N ARG A 294 -12.40 7.85 -21.98
CA ARG A 294 -13.47 6.84 -21.85
C ARG A 294 -13.63 6.35 -20.41
N VAL A 295 -12.53 6.13 -19.69
CA VAL A 295 -12.54 5.75 -18.27
C VAL A 295 -13.21 6.84 -17.44
N MET A 296 -12.85 8.11 -17.66
CA MET A 296 -13.45 9.25 -16.96
C MET A 296 -14.94 9.40 -17.25
N GLN A 297 -15.36 9.16 -18.50
CA GLN A 297 -16.77 9.17 -18.88
C GLN A 297 -17.54 8.05 -18.18
N GLU A 298 -17.05 6.80 -18.26
CA GLU A 298 -17.70 5.65 -17.63
C GLU A 298 -17.77 5.82 -16.11
N TYR A 299 -16.67 6.28 -15.51
CA TYR A 299 -16.63 6.66 -14.10
C TYR A 299 -17.71 7.70 -13.83
N THR A 300 -17.73 8.86 -14.49
CA THR A 300 -18.68 9.94 -14.17
C THR A 300 -20.15 9.56 -14.38
N ASP A 301 -20.46 8.92 -15.51
CA ASP A 301 -21.85 8.69 -15.96
C ASP A 301 -22.50 7.51 -15.23
N ASN A 302 -21.74 6.43 -15.05
CA ASN A 302 -22.27 5.17 -14.53
C ASN A 302 -21.73 4.86 -13.13
N GLY A 303 -20.51 5.25 -12.82
CA GLY A 303 -19.76 4.65 -11.71
C GLY A 303 -18.94 3.46 -12.21
N LEU A 304 -17.74 3.34 -11.67
CA LEU A 304 -16.74 2.38 -12.10
C LEU A 304 -15.90 1.99 -10.90
N ASP A 305 -15.57 0.70 -10.79
CA ASP A 305 -14.71 0.17 -9.72
C ASP A 305 -13.40 -0.37 -10.29
N TYR A 306 -13.46 -0.97 -11.48
CA TYR A 306 -12.35 -1.72 -12.05
C TYR A 306 -12.13 -1.36 -13.51
N LEU A 307 -10.89 -1.02 -13.86
CA LEU A 307 -10.40 -0.98 -15.23
C LEU A 307 -9.59 -2.26 -15.50
N LEU A 308 -9.95 -2.99 -16.54
CA LEU A 308 -9.13 -4.09 -17.07
C LEU A 308 -8.63 -3.74 -18.47
N LEU A 309 -7.32 -3.65 -18.63
CA LEU A 309 -6.66 -3.51 -19.92
C LEU A 309 -6.27 -4.89 -20.43
N VAL A 310 -6.56 -5.22 -21.69
CA VAL A 310 -6.24 -6.52 -22.29
C VAL A 310 -5.41 -6.33 -23.56
N GLY A 311 -4.10 -6.44 -23.38
CA GLY A 311 -3.08 -6.12 -24.36
C GLY A 311 -1.80 -5.66 -23.68
N ASP A 312 -0.68 -5.75 -24.37
CA ASP A 312 0.62 -5.29 -23.87
C ASP A 312 0.90 -3.82 -24.20
N TYR A 313 1.95 -3.24 -23.60
CA TYR A 313 2.49 -1.97 -24.04
C TYR A 313 3.71 -2.23 -24.93
N ASP A 314 3.55 -2.01 -26.24
CA ASP A 314 4.64 -2.18 -27.19
C ASP A 314 5.18 -0.85 -27.71
N LEU A 315 6.50 -0.71 -27.70
CA LEU A 315 7.20 0.39 -28.39
C LEU A 315 7.09 0.28 -29.92
N THR A 316 6.88 -0.94 -30.44
CA THR A 316 6.61 -1.21 -31.85
C THR A 316 5.24 -1.88 -31.97
N PRO A 317 4.26 -1.29 -32.69
CA PRO A 317 2.90 -1.81 -32.68
C PRO A 317 2.81 -3.29 -33.05
N GLN A 318 2.47 -4.12 -32.05
CA GLN A 318 2.04 -5.49 -32.25
C GLN A 318 0.51 -5.57 -32.29
N LEU A 319 -0.03 -6.77 -32.52
CA LEU A 319 -1.48 -6.99 -32.62
C LEU A 319 -2.22 -6.57 -31.34
N TYR A 320 -1.61 -6.77 -30.17
CA TYR A 320 -2.19 -6.54 -28.85
C TYR A 320 -1.71 -5.25 -28.17
N ASN A 321 -1.14 -4.31 -28.92
CA ASN A 321 -0.62 -3.07 -28.33
C ASN A 321 -1.76 -2.17 -27.78
N LEU A 322 -1.70 -1.87 -26.48
CA LEU A 322 -2.55 -0.92 -25.76
C LEU A 322 -1.69 0.09 -25.00
N PRO A 323 -1.90 1.40 -25.24
CA PRO A 323 -1.06 2.44 -24.66
C PRO A 323 -1.23 2.56 -23.14
N SER A 324 -0.25 3.20 -22.51
CA SER A 324 -0.22 3.55 -21.10
C SER A 324 0.49 4.90 -20.94
N ASN A 325 0.50 5.49 -19.74
CA ASN A 325 1.25 6.71 -19.51
C ASN A 325 2.70 6.42 -19.15
N THR A 326 3.56 7.41 -19.37
CA THR A 326 4.93 7.43 -18.85
C THR A 326 5.08 8.43 -17.71
N VAL A 327 5.51 7.94 -16.56
CA VAL A 327 5.89 8.77 -15.43
C VAL A 327 7.36 9.10 -15.55
N GLN A 328 7.68 10.40 -15.60
CA GLN A 328 9.07 10.84 -15.59
C GLN A 328 9.70 10.52 -14.23
N SER A 329 10.72 9.67 -14.25
CA SER A 329 11.69 9.62 -13.15
C SER A 329 12.27 11.04 -13.01
N GLY A 330 12.03 11.72 -11.89
CA GLY A 330 12.57 13.07 -11.64
C GLY A 330 14.11 13.13 -11.62
N GLN A 331 14.70 14.15 -11.01
CA GLN A 331 16.17 14.31 -10.90
C GLN A 331 16.92 13.16 -10.18
N HIS A 332 16.19 12.15 -9.68
CA HIS A 332 16.70 10.85 -9.25
C HIS A 332 16.67 9.80 -10.37
N ALA A 333 16.74 10.23 -11.64
CA ALA A 333 17.12 9.41 -12.78
C ALA A 333 18.59 9.04 -12.60
N GLU A 334 18.85 8.12 -11.69
CA GLU A 334 20.18 7.64 -11.43
C GLU A 334 20.74 6.99 -12.67
N GLY A 335 21.88 7.53 -13.08
CA GLY A 335 22.62 7.10 -14.24
C GLY A 335 22.69 5.58 -14.28
N THR A 336 22.29 5.04 -15.43
CA THR A 336 22.19 3.61 -15.83
C THR A 336 20.76 3.03 -15.84
N TRP A 337 19.81 3.54 -15.05
CA TRP A 337 18.40 3.06 -15.05
C TRP A 337 17.36 4.13 -15.44
N GLY A 338 17.83 5.34 -15.80
CA GLY A 338 17.00 6.47 -16.17
C GLY A 338 16.20 6.23 -17.47
N GLY A 339 14.89 6.42 -17.36
CA GLY A 339 13.92 6.38 -18.44
C GLY A 339 12.53 6.72 -17.91
N ASP A 340 11.64 7.05 -18.82
CA ASP A 340 10.20 7.15 -18.59
C ASP A 340 9.67 5.79 -18.10
N ILE A 341 9.02 5.74 -16.93
CA ILE A 341 8.47 4.51 -16.36
C ILE A 341 7.02 4.37 -16.82
N VAL A 342 6.70 3.29 -17.52
CA VAL A 342 5.33 3.04 -17.98
C VAL A 342 4.45 2.64 -16.80
N SER A 343 3.27 3.25 -16.69
CA SER A 343 2.35 3.02 -15.56
C SER A 343 0.89 3.21 -15.96
N ASP A 344 0.07 2.23 -15.61
CA ASP A 344 -1.39 2.30 -15.74
C ASP A 344 -2.06 3.09 -14.59
N HIS A 345 -1.30 3.50 -13.56
CA HIS A 345 -1.83 4.19 -12.36
C HIS A 345 -2.60 5.46 -12.73
N GLU A 346 -2.11 6.21 -13.72
CA GLU A 346 -2.76 7.45 -14.13
C GLU A 346 -4.13 7.24 -14.76
N TYR A 347 -4.51 6.03 -15.20
CA TYR A 347 -5.89 5.76 -15.58
C TYR A 347 -6.84 5.85 -14.39
N THR A 348 -6.35 5.66 -13.17
CA THR A 348 -7.15 5.64 -11.94
C THR A 348 -7.37 7.00 -11.28
N LEU A 349 -6.55 8.01 -11.62
CA LEU A 349 -6.63 9.37 -11.06
C LEU A 349 -7.73 10.19 -11.75
N LEU A 350 -8.95 10.11 -11.25
CA LEU A 350 -10.17 10.60 -11.90
C LEU A 350 -10.81 11.79 -11.17
N GLU A 351 -10.52 11.94 -9.87
CA GLU A 351 -10.92 13.09 -9.08
C GLU A 351 -9.71 13.70 -8.35
N GLY A 352 -9.77 15.00 -8.06
CA GLY A 352 -8.71 15.67 -7.32
C GLY A 352 -7.38 15.79 -8.07
N THR A 353 -6.33 16.09 -7.31
CA THR A 353 -4.94 16.27 -7.79
C THR A 353 -3.94 15.50 -6.94
N ASP A 354 -4.40 14.44 -6.27
CA ASP A 354 -3.55 13.56 -5.48
C ASP A 354 -3.22 12.25 -6.21
N TYR A 355 -2.59 11.32 -5.51
CA TYR A 355 -2.09 10.06 -6.07
C TYR A 355 -2.93 8.85 -5.66
N PHE A 356 -4.01 9.02 -4.91
CA PHE A 356 -4.86 7.92 -4.53
C PHE A 356 -5.77 7.54 -5.71
N PRO A 357 -6.00 6.24 -5.93
CA PRO A 357 -6.84 5.78 -7.02
C PRO A 357 -8.33 5.95 -6.70
N GLU A 358 -9.12 6.40 -7.67
CA GLU A 358 -10.59 6.32 -7.59
C GLU A 358 -11.09 4.90 -7.89
N ILE A 359 -10.39 4.19 -8.78
CA ILE A 359 -10.73 2.84 -9.25
C ILE A 359 -9.50 1.93 -9.21
N LEU A 360 -9.67 0.62 -9.20
CA LEU A 360 -8.55 -0.31 -9.36
C LEU A 360 -8.28 -0.56 -10.85
N VAL A 361 -7.01 -0.66 -11.21
CA VAL A 361 -6.59 -1.04 -12.57
C VAL A 361 -5.82 -2.35 -12.55
N GLY A 362 -6.05 -3.17 -13.57
CA GLY A 362 -5.24 -4.35 -13.87
C GLY A 362 -5.02 -4.49 -15.37
N ARG A 363 -3.91 -5.13 -15.76
CA ARG A 363 -3.57 -5.41 -17.16
C ARG A 363 -3.35 -6.91 -17.36
N LEU A 364 -4.01 -7.48 -18.35
CA LEU A 364 -3.64 -8.77 -18.94
C LEU A 364 -2.69 -8.46 -20.11
N SER A 365 -1.39 -8.38 -19.81
CA SER A 365 -0.33 -8.15 -20.78
C SER A 365 -0.12 -9.45 -21.58
N VAL A 366 -0.36 -9.37 -22.89
CA VAL A 366 -0.35 -10.48 -23.85
C VAL A 366 -0.05 -9.94 -25.25
N ASP A 367 0.65 -10.73 -26.07
CA ASP A 367 0.96 -10.44 -27.48
C ASP A 367 0.14 -11.29 -28.47
N SER A 368 -0.56 -12.31 -27.96
CA SER A 368 -1.23 -13.30 -28.79
C SER A 368 -2.51 -13.84 -28.19
N HIS A 369 -3.38 -14.34 -29.06
CA HIS A 369 -4.61 -15.02 -28.65
C HIS A 369 -4.34 -16.27 -27.79
N GLN A 370 -3.19 -16.94 -27.98
CA GLN A 370 -2.78 -18.11 -27.22
C GLN A 370 -2.43 -17.75 -25.77
N GLN A 371 -1.66 -16.68 -25.56
CA GLN A 371 -1.38 -16.16 -24.21
C GLN A 371 -2.67 -15.70 -23.52
N LEU A 372 -3.53 -14.95 -24.23
CA LEU A 372 -4.81 -14.50 -23.67
C LEU A 372 -5.70 -15.68 -23.25
N SER A 373 -5.83 -16.70 -24.12
CA SER A 373 -6.61 -17.91 -23.82
C SER A 373 -6.04 -18.64 -22.60
N THR A 374 -4.71 -18.69 -22.47
CA THR A 374 -4.03 -19.31 -21.33
C THR A 374 -4.32 -18.57 -20.03
N LEU A 375 -4.18 -17.24 -20.01
CA LEU A 375 -4.49 -16.41 -18.84
C LEU A 375 -5.97 -16.50 -18.45
N VAL A 376 -6.88 -16.37 -19.42
CA VAL A 376 -8.34 -16.49 -19.18
C VAL A 376 -8.68 -17.85 -18.59
N THR A 377 -8.11 -18.93 -19.12
CA THR A 377 -8.32 -20.29 -18.60
C THR A 377 -7.85 -20.40 -17.16
N LYS A 378 -6.64 -19.90 -16.84
CA LYS A 378 -6.11 -19.90 -15.48
C LYS A 378 -6.99 -19.11 -14.52
N LEU A 379 -7.39 -17.89 -14.89
CA LEU A 379 -8.21 -17.01 -14.06
C LEU A 379 -9.59 -17.62 -13.77
N VAL A 380 -10.28 -18.12 -14.81
CA VAL A 380 -11.58 -18.76 -14.64
C VAL A 380 -11.46 -20.04 -13.81
N ALA A 381 -10.45 -20.88 -14.06
CA ALA A 381 -10.24 -22.10 -13.29
C ALA A 381 -9.93 -21.79 -11.81
N TYR A 382 -9.08 -20.80 -11.53
CA TYR A 382 -8.71 -20.38 -10.18
C TYR A 382 -9.91 -19.89 -9.37
N GLU A 383 -10.82 -19.14 -9.99
CA GLU A 383 -11.98 -18.58 -9.30
C GLU A 383 -13.18 -19.54 -9.25
N LYS A 384 -13.39 -20.35 -10.29
CA LYS A 384 -14.62 -21.14 -10.45
C LYS A 384 -14.48 -22.58 -9.96
N THR A 385 -13.36 -23.23 -10.25
CA THR A 385 -13.15 -24.66 -9.96
C THR A 385 -11.70 -24.93 -9.58
N PRO A 386 -11.19 -24.29 -8.52
CA PRO A 386 -9.83 -24.58 -8.09
C PRO A 386 -9.73 -26.00 -7.56
N PRO A 387 -8.67 -26.77 -7.89
CA PRO A 387 -8.49 -28.08 -7.30
C PRO A 387 -8.05 -27.92 -5.86
N ILE A 388 -9.03 -28.07 -4.97
CA ILE A 388 -8.85 -28.07 -3.53
C ILE A 388 -9.27 -29.46 -3.04
N SER A 389 -8.39 -30.14 -2.32
CA SER A 389 -8.76 -31.34 -1.56
C SER A 389 -8.61 -31.09 -0.07
N GLN A 390 -9.20 -31.94 0.77
CA GLN A 390 -9.04 -31.81 2.23
C GLN A 390 -7.58 -32.01 2.70
N THR A 391 -6.76 -32.69 1.88
CA THR A 391 -5.37 -33.05 2.19
C THR A 391 -4.34 -32.22 1.43
N ASP A 392 -4.77 -31.48 0.41
CA ASP A 392 -3.93 -30.65 -0.47
C ASP A 392 -4.70 -29.35 -0.70
N ASN A 393 -4.53 -28.43 0.25
CA ASN A 393 -5.19 -27.12 0.29
C ASN A 393 -4.16 -26.00 0.24
N TRP A 394 -3.41 -25.99 -0.86
CA TRP A 394 -2.41 -24.98 -1.20
C TRP A 394 -2.91 -23.53 -1.10
N TYR A 395 -4.23 -23.28 -1.07
CA TYR A 395 -4.83 -21.97 -0.76
C TYR A 395 -4.40 -21.39 0.58
N ARG A 396 -4.07 -22.26 1.56
CA ARG A 396 -3.62 -21.85 2.89
C ARG A 396 -2.11 -21.89 3.03
N ASP A 397 -1.38 -22.06 1.93
CA ASP A 397 0.06 -22.18 1.92
C ASP A 397 0.70 -20.97 1.25
N ALA A 398 1.75 -20.43 1.87
CA ALA A 398 2.44 -19.24 1.38
C ALA A 398 3.96 -19.35 1.48
N LEU A 399 4.64 -18.55 0.67
CA LEU A 399 6.10 -18.50 0.60
C LEU A 399 6.59 -17.06 0.76
N MET A 400 7.29 -16.80 1.86
CA MET A 400 7.92 -15.52 2.16
C MET A 400 9.38 -15.54 1.73
N ILE A 401 9.79 -14.59 0.89
CA ILE A 401 11.15 -14.56 0.35
C ILE A 401 11.78 -13.20 0.61
N TYR A 402 12.99 -13.20 1.15
CA TYR A 402 13.76 -11.96 1.33
C TYR A 402 15.26 -12.15 1.14
N ASP A 403 15.90 -11.08 0.70
CA ASP A 403 17.35 -10.93 0.74
C ASP A 403 17.74 -10.01 1.92
N VAL A 404 18.69 -10.41 2.76
CA VAL A 404 19.19 -9.59 3.87
C VAL A 404 20.40 -8.72 3.50
N ALA A 405 20.89 -8.77 2.26
CA ALA A 405 22.00 -7.94 1.82
C ALA A 405 21.68 -6.44 2.00
N LEU A 406 22.47 -5.74 2.82
CA LEU A 406 22.44 -4.27 2.98
C LEU A 406 21.20 -3.67 3.69
N ALA A 407 20.15 -4.43 4.02
CA ALA A 407 19.00 -3.87 4.77
C ALA A 407 18.22 -4.91 5.60
N GLY A 408 18.27 -4.78 6.93
CA GLY A 408 17.57 -5.68 7.87
C GLY A 408 16.05 -5.59 7.83
N SER A 409 15.49 -4.44 7.41
CA SER A 409 14.03 -4.21 7.34
C SER A 409 13.30 -5.21 6.44
N ARG A 410 13.99 -5.81 5.46
CA ARG A 410 13.41 -6.79 4.53
C ARG A 410 12.97 -8.06 5.26
N ARG A 411 13.81 -8.56 6.17
CA ARG A 411 13.50 -9.71 7.02
C ARG A 411 12.30 -9.41 7.91
N GLU A 412 12.37 -8.31 8.66
CA GLU A 412 11.31 -7.96 9.63
C GLU A 412 9.95 -7.81 8.95
N THR A 413 9.91 -7.16 7.79
CA THR A 413 8.67 -7.05 7.02
C THR A 413 8.13 -8.39 6.55
N LYS A 414 8.97 -9.34 6.10
CA LYS A 414 8.47 -10.66 5.71
C LYS A 414 7.99 -11.49 6.87
N LEU A 415 8.64 -11.39 8.03
CA LEU A 415 8.18 -12.07 9.24
C LEU A 415 6.87 -11.45 9.75
N ALA A 416 6.71 -10.13 9.68
CA ALA A 416 5.44 -9.48 10.00
C ALA A 416 4.31 -9.94 9.07
N VAL A 417 4.54 -9.99 7.75
CA VAL A 417 3.54 -10.51 6.80
C VAL A 417 3.22 -11.98 7.09
N ARG A 418 4.23 -12.81 7.39
CA ARG A 418 4.02 -14.21 7.78
C ARG A 418 3.11 -14.33 8.99
N ASP A 419 3.36 -13.56 10.03
CA ASP A 419 2.61 -13.62 11.28
C ASP A 419 1.16 -13.13 11.06
N LEU A 420 0.95 -12.14 10.20
CA LEU A 420 -0.39 -11.72 9.74
C LEU A 420 -1.13 -12.82 8.97
N LEU A 421 -0.44 -13.52 8.06
CA LEU A 421 -1.03 -14.63 7.31
C LEU A 421 -1.43 -15.79 8.23
N PHE A 422 -0.60 -16.13 9.22
CA PHE A 422 -0.97 -17.12 10.24
C PHE A 422 -2.21 -16.68 11.04
N ALA A 423 -2.28 -15.40 11.40
CA ALA A 423 -3.46 -14.84 12.08
C ALA A 423 -4.73 -14.88 11.21
N ASP A 424 -4.61 -14.74 9.89
CA ASP A 424 -5.71 -14.88 8.92
C ASP A 424 -6.04 -16.35 8.56
N GLY A 425 -5.31 -17.30 9.17
CA GLY A 425 -5.59 -18.71 9.05
C GLY A 425 -4.86 -19.43 7.91
N PHE A 426 -3.75 -18.91 7.39
CA PHE A 426 -2.81 -19.74 6.63
C PHE A 426 -2.29 -20.89 7.50
N ALA A 427 -2.05 -22.05 6.90
CA ALA A 427 -1.68 -23.28 7.60
C ALA A 427 -0.16 -23.52 7.53
N HIS A 428 0.44 -23.33 6.36
CA HIS A 428 1.86 -23.55 6.14
C HIS A 428 2.47 -22.31 5.49
N ILE A 429 3.48 -21.73 6.13
CA ILE A 429 4.19 -20.57 5.56
C ILE A 429 5.68 -20.79 5.70
N ASP A 430 6.33 -20.99 4.56
CA ASP A 430 7.77 -21.17 4.48
C ASP A 430 8.48 -19.85 4.23
N THR A 431 9.73 -19.78 4.69
CA THR A 431 10.60 -18.62 4.50
C THR A 431 11.87 -19.03 3.78
N VAL A 432 12.16 -18.39 2.64
CA VAL A 432 13.43 -18.56 1.90
C VAL A 432 14.22 -17.27 1.97
N HIS A 433 15.50 -17.35 2.32
CA HIS A 433 16.35 -16.17 2.39
C HIS A 433 17.81 -16.49 2.10
N ASN A 434 18.49 -15.56 1.43
CA ASN A 434 19.94 -15.55 1.40
C ASN A 434 20.48 -14.91 2.68
N ASP A 435 21.55 -15.47 3.23
CA ASP A 435 22.32 -14.85 4.30
C ASP A 435 23.35 -13.89 3.71
N TYR A 436 23.63 -12.78 4.41
CA TYR A 436 24.58 -11.74 4.00
C TYR A 436 25.94 -12.29 3.54
N TYR A 437 26.41 -13.38 4.15
CA TYR A 437 27.71 -14.00 3.88
C TYR A 437 27.65 -15.20 2.92
N ASN A 438 26.46 -15.64 2.49
CA ASN A 438 26.29 -16.86 1.71
C ASN A 438 25.17 -16.74 0.67
N ASN A 439 25.51 -16.20 -0.49
CA ASN A 439 24.61 -16.06 -1.66
C ASN A 439 24.49 -17.34 -2.51
N ASN A 440 24.71 -18.53 -1.94
CA ASN A 440 24.79 -19.79 -2.70
C ASN A 440 23.48 -20.59 -2.76
N LEU A 441 22.32 -20.00 -2.45
CA LEU A 441 21.06 -20.73 -2.62
C LEU A 441 20.78 -20.96 -4.10
N SER A 442 20.53 -22.22 -4.46
CA SER A 442 20.15 -22.60 -5.81
C SER A 442 18.78 -21.99 -6.17
N PRO A 443 18.58 -21.46 -7.38
CA PRO A 443 17.28 -21.02 -7.87
C PRO A 443 16.17 -22.07 -7.72
N SER A 444 16.55 -23.36 -7.78
CA SER A 444 15.63 -24.48 -7.63
C SER A 444 14.88 -24.50 -6.30
N ILE A 445 15.37 -23.83 -5.24
CA ILE A 445 14.67 -23.78 -3.96
C ILE A 445 13.31 -23.10 -4.10
N VAL A 446 13.24 -21.99 -4.83
CA VAL A 446 11.98 -21.26 -5.06
C VAL A 446 11.06 -22.08 -5.95
N THR A 447 11.61 -22.64 -7.05
CA THR A 447 10.86 -23.51 -7.96
C THR A 447 10.23 -24.70 -7.21
N ASN A 448 10.96 -25.33 -6.30
CA ASN A 448 10.47 -26.48 -5.53
C ASN A 448 9.25 -26.12 -4.68
N PHE A 449 9.28 -25.01 -3.95
CA PHE A 449 8.13 -24.56 -3.15
C PHE A 449 6.93 -24.18 -4.03
N VAL A 450 7.17 -23.45 -5.14
CA VAL A 450 6.09 -23.09 -6.06
C VAL A 450 5.44 -24.33 -6.69
N ASN A 451 6.25 -25.32 -7.08
CA ASN A 451 5.79 -26.59 -7.65
C ASN A 451 5.06 -27.50 -6.65
N GLN A 452 5.36 -27.39 -5.36
CA GLN A 452 4.60 -28.06 -4.31
C GLN A 452 3.19 -27.47 -4.13
N GLY A 453 2.97 -26.24 -4.58
CA GLY A 453 1.69 -25.55 -4.51
C GLY A 453 1.66 -24.57 -3.33
N VAL A 454 1.59 -23.28 -3.66
CA VAL A 454 1.36 -22.19 -2.71
C VAL A 454 0.41 -21.18 -3.35
N SER A 455 -0.40 -20.49 -2.56
CA SER A 455 -1.36 -19.49 -3.05
C SER A 455 -0.82 -18.07 -3.01
N PHE A 456 0.23 -17.84 -2.21
CA PHE A 456 0.82 -16.52 -2.08
C PHE A 456 2.34 -16.58 -2.00
N VAL A 457 3.00 -15.84 -2.88
CA VAL A 457 4.46 -15.69 -2.88
C VAL A 457 4.81 -14.20 -2.70
N ASN A 458 5.56 -13.89 -1.67
CA ASN A 458 5.86 -12.51 -1.29
C ASN A 458 7.37 -12.29 -1.24
N TYR A 459 7.95 -11.70 -2.29
CA TYR A 459 9.38 -11.39 -2.39
C TYR A 459 9.68 -9.93 -2.00
N ARG A 460 10.79 -9.67 -1.29
CA ARG A 460 11.35 -8.33 -1.09
C ARG A 460 12.87 -8.41 -1.04
N GLY A 461 13.52 -7.67 -1.93
CA GLY A 461 14.97 -7.69 -2.05
C GLY A 461 15.41 -6.98 -3.31
N TYR A 462 16.61 -7.30 -3.78
CA TYR A 462 17.07 -6.82 -5.08
C TYR A 462 16.43 -7.60 -6.22
N GLY A 463 16.21 -6.92 -7.33
CA GLY A 463 15.65 -7.50 -8.54
C GLY A 463 15.85 -6.57 -9.73
N HIS A 464 15.62 -7.15 -10.89
CA HIS A 464 15.60 -6.48 -12.18
C HIS A 464 14.30 -6.84 -12.91
N ARG A 465 14.09 -6.25 -14.08
CA ARG A 465 12.93 -6.48 -14.94
C ARG A 465 12.61 -7.94 -15.29
N TYR A 466 13.58 -8.86 -15.22
CA TYR A 466 13.38 -10.27 -15.57
C TYR A 466 13.71 -11.28 -14.45
N GLN A 467 14.21 -10.82 -13.28
CA GLN A 467 14.58 -11.74 -12.19
C GLN A 467 14.72 -11.08 -10.82
N TRP A 468 14.51 -11.89 -9.77
CA TRP A 468 14.99 -11.66 -8.41
C TRP A 468 16.48 -12.01 -8.33
N VAL A 469 17.23 -11.31 -7.47
CA VAL A 469 18.67 -11.53 -7.30
C VAL A 469 18.98 -12.49 -6.15
N GLY A 470 18.20 -12.49 -5.08
CA GLY A 470 18.53 -13.24 -3.86
C GLY A 470 17.31 -13.83 -3.14
N PRO A 471 17.05 -15.15 -3.25
CA PRO A 471 17.66 -16.10 -4.20
C PRO A 471 17.33 -15.73 -5.65
N GLU A 472 18.20 -16.11 -6.57
CA GLU A 472 17.95 -15.89 -8.00
C GLU A 472 16.73 -16.69 -8.44
N PHE A 473 15.75 -16.00 -9.04
CA PHE A 473 14.56 -16.60 -9.61
C PHE A 473 13.95 -15.64 -10.62
N GLY A 474 13.81 -16.08 -11.87
CA GLY A 474 13.32 -15.22 -12.95
C GLY A 474 12.71 -16.00 -14.11
N VAL A 475 12.61 -15.33 -15.25
CA VAL A 475 11.96 -15.86 -16.46
C VAL A 475 12.51 -17.22 -16.87
N THR A 476 13.81 -17.46 -16.73
CA THR A 476 14.41 -18.76 -17.06
C THR A 476 13.83 -19.90 -16.22
N GLN A 477 13.69 -19.72 -14.90
CA GLN A 477 13.08 -20.74 -14.04
C GLN A 477 11.57 -20.85 -14.29
N ILE A 478 10.90 -19.72 -14.52
CA ILE A 478 9.46 -19.69 -14.83
C ILE A 478 9.15 -20.51 -16.08
N MET A 479 9.95 -20.38 -17.13
CA MET A 479 9.71 -21.04 -18.42
C MET A 479 10.16 -22.50 -18.47
N ASN A 480 11.22 -22.86 -17.73
CA ASN A 480 11.84 -24.18 -17.85
C ASN A 480 11.54 -25.13 -16.68
N ASP A 481 11.27 -24.59 -15.48
CA ASP A 481 11.30 -25.38 -14.26
C ASP A 481 9.95 -25.43 -13.52
N LEU A 482 9.03 -24.50 -13.78
CA LEU A 482 7.71 -24.49 -13.14
C LEU A 482 6.76 -25.54 -13.74
N ASN A 483 6.12 -26.31 -12.86
CA ASN A 483 5.15 -27.35 -13.18
C ASN A 483 3.98 -27.40 -12.17
N ASN A 484 3.72 -26.28 -11.48
CA ASN A 484 2.64 -26.06 -10.52
C ASN A 484 1.24 -26.01 -11.18
N PHE A 485 0.89 -27.06 -11.93
CA PHE A 485 -0.37 -27.15 -12.65
C PHE A 485 -1.55 -27.01 -11.67
N ASN A 486 -2.40 -26.02 -11.93
CA ASN A 486 -3.58 -25.69 -11.14
C ASN A 486 -3.34 -25.19 -9.70
N ALA A 487 -2.10 -24.86 -9.35
CA ALA A 487 -1.74 -24.18 -8.10
C ALA A 487 -0.99 -22.88 -8.44
N TRP A 488 -1.73 -21.88 -8.92
CA TRP A 488 -1.14 -20.62 -9.40
C TRP A 488 -1.12 -19.56 -8.29
N PRO A 489 0.03 -19.21 -7.72
CA PRO A 489 0.10 -18.22 -6.66
C PRO A 489 -0.23 -16.81 -7.16
N VAL A 490 -0.76 -16.00 -6.26
CA VAL A 490 -0.62 -14.54 -6.34
C VAL A 490 0.80 -14.19 -5.90
N VAL A 491 1.52 -13.45 -6.75
CA VAL A 491 2.92 -13.08 -6.50
C VAL A 491 3.02 -11.57 -6.30
N THR A 492 3.66 -11.15 -5.22
CA THR A 492 4.05 -9.76 -5.00
C THR A 492 5.58 -9.68 -5.00
N SER A 493 6.13 -8.87 -5.90
CA SER A 493 7.56 -8.73 -6.13
C SER A 493 8.00 -7.30 -5.80
N ILE A 494 8.44 -7.07 -4.57
CA ILE A 494 8.83 -5.74 -4.08
C ILE A 494 10.30 -5.52 -4.41
N VAL A 495 10.56 -5.14 -5.67
CA VAL A 495 11.90 -4.99 -6.28
C VAL A 495 11.92 -3.88 -7.32
N CYS A 496 13.12 -3.45 -7.71
CA CYS A 496 13.28 -2.56 -8.87
C CYS A 496 12.91 -3.27 -10.18
N GLY A 497 12.09 -2.62 -11.01
CA GLY A 497 11.79 -3.03 -12.38
C GLY A 497 10.94 -4.29 -12.55
N GLY A 498 10.59 -5.04 -11.50
CA GLY A 498 9.90 -6.33 -11.60
C GLY A 498 8.50 -6.31 -12.23
N GLY A 499 7.95 -5.12 -12.47
CA GLY A 499 6.70 -4.90 -13.23
C GLY A 499 6.88 -3.88 -14.37
N ASP A 500 8.10 -3.67 -14.87
CA ASP A 500 8.38 -2.79 -16.01
C ASP A 500 7.91 -3.44 -17.32
N PHE A 501 6.60 -3.38 -17.57
CA PHE A 501 5.98 -3.87 -18.81
C PHE A 501 6.20 -2.93 -20.01
N GLY A 502 6.96 -1.85 -19.83
CA GLY A 502 7.36 -0.93 -20.90
C GLY A 502 8.79 -1.10 -21.38
N SER A 503 9.49 -2.14 -20.90
CA SER A 503 10.94 -2.25 -21.05
C SER A 503 11.36 -2.51 -22.50
N ASN A 504 12.21 -1.66 -23.06
CA ASN A 504 12.80 -1.89 -24.38
C ASN A 504 13.90 -2.96 -24.41
N GLN A 505 14.33 -3.43 -23.24
CA GLN A 505 15.42 -4.39 -23.10
C GLN A 505 14.90 -5.82 -22.87
N PHE A 506 13.64 -5.98 -22.48
CA PHE A 506 13.00 -7.27 -22.26
C PHE A 506 11.49 -7.11 -22.38
N ASP A 507 10.93 -7.75 -23.40
CA ASP A 507 9.49 -7.86 -23.60
C ASP A 507 8.96 -8.97 -22.67
N PRO A 508 8.02 -8.66 -21.75
CA PRO A 508 7.48 -9.65 -20.83
C PRO A 508 6.59 -10.71 -21.50
N CYS A 509 6.16 -10.51 -22.76
CA CYS A 509 5.21 -11.39 -23.46
C CYS A 509 5.85 -12.48 -24.32
#